data_AF-A0A962H9G5-F1
#
_entry.id   AF-A0A962H9G5-F1
#
_cell.length_a   1.000
_cell.length_b   1.000
_cell.length_c   1.000
_cell.angle_alpha   90.00
_cell.angle_beta   90.00
_cell.angle_gamma   90.00
#
_symmetry.space_group_name_H-M   'P 1'
#
loop_
_entity.id
_entity.type
_entity.pdbx_description
1 polymer ?
#
loop_
_entity_poly.entity_id
_entity_poly.type
_entity_poly.pdbx_seq_one_letter_code
_entity_poly.pdbx_strand_id
1 'polypeptide(L)'
;MPELPDIEVYLEAMARRFRGSPLRQLRLLNPFVLRTVKPPVEAFIGRSVSALRRIGKRIVIGFGDDHFAVIHLMIAGRLRWLAPGKKPPARLALAAFEFDQGTLVLTEAGSKRRATL
;
A
#
# COMPACT_ATOMS: atom_id res chain seq x y z
N MET A 1 -4.55 12.92 11.20
CA MET A 1 -4.15 11.51 11.32
C MET A 1 -5.39 10.70 11.05
N PRO A 2 -5.38 9.71 10.14
CA PRO A 2 -6.53 8.83 9.98
C PRO A 2 -6.84 8.14 11.32
N GLU A 3 -8.10 8.15 11.73
CA GLU A 3 -8.55 7.51 12.96
C GLU A 3 -8.89 6.03 12.73
N LEU A 4 -9.27 5.31 13.78
CA LEU A 4 -9.64 3.89 13.69
C LEU A 4 -10.75 3.62 12.67
N PRO A 5 -11.83 4.43 12.59
CA PRO A 5 -12.85 4.28 11.55
C PRO A 5 -12.30 4.44 10.14
N ASP A 6 -11.30 5.31 9.95
CA ASP A 6 -10.73 5.56 8.62
C ASP A 6 -9.95 4.36 8.07
N ILE A 7 -9.26 3.62 8.96
CA ILE A 7 -8.50 2.43 8.57
C ILE A 7 -9.41 1.29 8.12
N GLU A 8 -10.52 1.07 8.84
CA GLU A 8 -11.48 0.03 8.48
C GLU A 8 -12.12 0.32 7.12
N VAL A 9 -12.47 1.58 6.86
CA VAL A 9 -12.97 2.02 5.54
C VAL A 9 -11.93 1.77 4.43
N TYR A 10 -10.64 2.02 4.69
CA TYR A 10 -9.60 1.66 3.73
C TYR A 10 -9.56 0.15 3.48
N LEU A 11 -9.60 -0.68 4.53
CA LEU A 11 -9.54 -2.13 4.40
C LEU A 11 -10.72 -2.68 3.59
N GLU A 12 -11.95 -2.22 3.86
CA GLU A 12 -13.13 -2.59 3.09
C GLU A 12 -13.00 -2.15 1.61
N ALA A 13 -12.57 -0.92 1.38
CA ALA A 13 -12.39 -0.37 0.05
C ALA A 13 -11.30 -1.09 -0.75
N MET A 14 -10.23 -1.52 -0.08
CA MET A 14 -9.15 -2.34 -0.64
C MET A 14 -9.64 -3.75 -0.95
N ALA A 15 -10.39 -4.37 -0.04
CA ALA A 15 -10.91 -5.71 -0.20
C ALA A 15 -11.80 -5.84 -1.43
N ARG A 16 -12.70 -4.88 -1.63
CA ARG A 16 -13.57 -4.81 -2.82
C ARG A 16 -12.80 -4.65 -4.15
N ARG A 17 -11.56 -4.16 -4.12
CA ARG A 17 -10.81 -3.82 -5.34
C ARG A 17 -9.82 -4.89 -5.78
N PHE A 18 -9.13 -5.52 -4.83
CA PHE A 18 -7.99 -6.37 -5.18
C PHE A 18 -7.72 -7.55 -4.23
N ARG A 19 -8.65 -7.88 -3.32
CA ARG A 19 -8.51 -9.12 -2.52
C ARG A 19 -8.47 -10.33 -3.46
N GLY A 20 -7.50 -11.23 -3.25
CA GLY A 20 -7.30 -12.40 -4.11
C GLY A 20 -6.54 -12.12 -5.41
N SER A 21 -6.36 -10.85 -5.79
CA SER A 21 -5.63 -10.49 -7.00
C SER A 21 -4.11 -10.60 -6.83
N PRO A 22 -3.38 -11.05 -7.87
CA PRO A 22 -1.92 -11.08 -7.86
C PRO A 22 -1.33 -9.67 -7.97
N LEU A 23 -0.28 -9.41 -7.18
CA LEU A 23 0.51 -8.19 -7.33
C LEU A 23 1.38 -8.28 -8.59
N ARG A 24 1.20 -7.37 -9.53
CA ARG A 24 1.99 -7.33 -10.77
C ARG A 24 3.30 -6.58 -10.60
N GLN A 25 3.26 -5.48 -9.86
CA GLN A 25 4.43 -4.66 -9.62
C GLN A 25 4.31 -3.95 -8.28
N LEU A 26 5.45 -3.78 -7.61
CA LEU A 26 5.57 -2.91 -6.45
C LEU A 26 6.71 -1.93 -6.69
N ARG A 27 6.37 -0.65 -6.75
CA ARG A 27 7.31 0.42 -7.03
C ARG A 27 7.50 1.28 -5.80
N LEU A 28 8.73 1.38 -5.32
CA LEU A 28 9.13 2.34 -4.30
C LEU A 28 9.53 3.64 -5.00
N LEU A 29 8.65 4.63 -4.95
CA LEU A 29 8.83 5.93 -5.60
C LEU A 29 9.60 6.92 -4.72
N ASN A 30 9.70 6.61 -3.42
CA ASN A 30 10.58 7.31 -2.50
C ASN A 30 11.25 6.31 -1.54
N PRO A 31 12.58 6.29 -1.44
CA PRO A 31 13.30 5.29 -0.64
C PRO A 31 13.01 5.41 0.87
N PHE A 32 12.65 6.58 1.38
CA PHE A 32 12.38 6.80 2.80
C PHE A 32 11.04 6.21 3.29
N VAL A 33 10.21 5.69 2.36
CA VAL A 33 9.00 4.98 2.75
C VAL A 33 9.34 3.62 3.35
N LEU A 34 10.42 2.98 2.91
CA LEU A 34 10.73 1.61 3.28
C LEU A 34 11.44 1.55 4.64
N ARG A 35 10.84 0.86 5.61
CA ARG A 35 11.45 0.64 6.93
C ARG A 35 12.27 -0.65 7.01
N THR A 36 11.97 -1.63 6.16
CA THR A 36 12.66 -2.92 6.09
C THR A 36 12.70 -3.44 4.65
N VAL A 37 13.81 -4.08 4.28
CA VAL A 37 14.03 -4.68 2.95
C VAL A 37 13.87 -6.21 2.96
N LYS A 38 13.36 -6.79 4.05
CA LYS A 38 13.18 -8.25 4.20
C LYS A 38 11.71 -8.59 4.44
N PRO A 39 11.09 -9.47 3.62
CA PRO A 39 11.61 -10.00 2.35
C PRO A 39 11.77 -8.88 1.29
N PRO A 40 12.59 -9.09 0.24
CA PRO A 40 12.77 -8.10 -0.81
C PRO A 40 11.46 -7.83 -1.54
N VAL A 41 11.35 -6.66 -2.15
CA VAL A 41 10.12 -6.15 -2.78
C VAL A 41 9.63 -7.09 -3.89
N GLU A 42 10.59 -7.70 -4.59
CA GLU A 42 10.40 -8.67 -5.67
C GLU A 42 9.73 -9.96 -5.19
N ALA A 43 9.92 -10.33 -3.91
CA ALA A 43 9.33 -11.55 -3.34
C ALA A 43 7.79 -11.49 -3.26
N PHE A 44 7.21 -10.29 -3.37
CA PHE A 44 5.77 -10.07 -3.37
C PHE A 44 5.15 -10.20 -4.77
N ILE A 45 5.95 -10.12 -5.84
CA ILE A 45 5.45 -10.09 -7.21
C ILE A 45 4.89 -11.46 -7.61
N GLY A 46 3.73 -11.44 -8.27
CA GLY A 46 2.97 -12.63 -8.67
C GLY A 46 2.13 -13.24 -7.56
N ARG A 47 2.35 -12.88 -6.29
CA ARG A 47 1.57 -13.41 -5.16
C ARG A 47 0.21 -12.73 -5.06
N SER A 48 -0.82 -13.52 -4.81
CA SER A 48 -2.17 -13.02 -4.56
C SER A 48 -2.31 -12.43 -3.16
N VAL A 49 -3.10 -11.36 -3.04
CA VAL A 49 -3.42 -10.77 -1.74
C VAL A 49 -4.27 -11.76 -0.94
N SER A 50 -3.65 -12.40 0.07
CA SER A 50 -4.17 -13.45 0.94
C SER A 50 -4.83 -12.94 2.21
N ALA A 51 -4.59 -11.69 2.59
CA ALA A 51 -5.25 -11.05 3.73
C ALA A 51 -5.19 -9.52 3.64
N LEU A 52 -6.19 -8.86 4.21
CA LEU A 52 -6.19 -7.43 4.48
C LEU A 52 -6.63 -7.27 5.92
N ARG A 53 -5.74 -6.78 6.79
CA ARG A 53 -5.98 -6.69 8.23
C ARG A 53 -5.36 -5.41 8.80
N ARG A 54 -5.70 -5.10 10.05
CA ARG A 54 -5.01 -4.04 10.81
C ARG A 54 -4.26 -4.56 12.00
N ILE A 55 -3.22 -3.83 12.38
CA ILE A 55 -2.53 -3.95 13.67
C ILE A 55 -2.42 -2.53 14.24
N GLY A 56 -3.31 -2.19 15.18
CA GLY A 56 -3.44 -0.82 15.68
C GLY A 56 -3.76 0.17 14.56
N LYS A 57 -2.84 1.10 14.28
CA LYS A 57 -2.92 2.12 13.22
C LYS A 57 -2.25 1.72 11.89
N ARG A 58 -1.85 0.45 11.76
CA ARG A 58 -1.17 -0.08 10.58
C ARG A 58 -2.12 -0.91 9.74
N ILE A 59 -2.07 -0.71 8.43
CA ILE A 59 -2.71 -1.56 7.43
C ILE A 59 -1.72 -2.65 7.06
N VAL A 60 -2.17 -3.90 7.01
CA VAL A 60 -1.36 -5.06 6.65
C VAL A 60 -1.98 -5.75 5.45
N ILE A 61 -1.20 -5.86 4.39
CA ILE A 61 -1.53 -6.60 3.17
C ILE A 61 -0.72 -7.90 3.19
N GLY A 62 -1.40 -9.03 3.31
CA GLY A 62 -0.79 -10.37 3.26
C GLY A 62 -0.73 -10.91 1.84
N PHE A 63 0.37 -11.60 1.51
CA PHE A 63 0.65 -12.21 0.22
C PHE A 63 1.10 -13.67 0.41
N GLY A 64 0.14 -14.55 0.72
CA GLY A 64 0.41 -15.90 1.25
C GLY A 64 0.55 -15.89 2.77
N ASP A 65 1.33 -16.83 3.31
CA ASP A 65 1.40 -17.07 4.76
C ASP A 65 2.48 -16.27 5.49
N ASP A 66 3.56 -15.89 4.78
CA ASP A 66 4.79 -15.34 5.38
C ASP A 66 5.21 -13.96 4.80
N HIS A 67 4.51 -13.45 3.78
CA HIS A 67 4.82 -12.16 3.15
C HIS A 67 3.78 -11.11 3.52
N PHE A 68 4.22 -10.03 4.19
CA PHE A 68 3.35 -8.96 4.64
C PHE A 68 3.92 -7.59 4.28
N ALA A 69 3.11 -6.75 3.63
CA ALA A 69 3.39 -5.33 3.46
C ALA A 69 2.64 -4.53 4.54
N VAL A 70 3.35 -3.73 5.33
CA VAL A 70 2.79 -3.07 6.53
C VAL A 70 2.84 -1.55 6.38
N ILE A 71 1.70 -0.93 6.11
CA ILE A 71 1.60 0.51 5.84
C ILE A 71 1.16 1.26 7.10
N HIS A 72 1.90 2.30 7.47
CA HIS A 72 1.49 3.29 8.46
C HIS A 72 1.30 4.65 7.81
N LEU A 73 0.05 5.15 7.80
CA LEU A 73 -0.32 6.40 7.11
C LEU A 73 0.14 7.67 7.85
N MET A 74 0.56 7.55 9.11
CA MET A 74 0.98 8.70 9.93
C MET A 74 -0.08 9.82 9.91
N ILE A 75 0.33 11.07 9.69
CA ILE A 75 -0.56 12.24 9.77
C ILE A 75 -1.17 12.55 8.40
N ALA A 76 -0.32 12.68 7.38
CA ALA A 76 -0.69 13.15 6.05
C ALA A 76 -0.64 12.06 4.96
N GLY A 77 -0.37 10.80 5.34
CA GLY A 77 -0.43 9.68 4.41
C GLY A 77 -1.86 9.36 4.01
N ARG A 78 -2.06 9.05 2.73
CA ARG A 78 -3.35 8.66 2.14
C ARG A 78 -3.15 7.54 1.14
N LEU A 79 -4.11 6.63 1.05
CA LEU A 79 -4.18 5.65 -0.02
C LEU A 79 -5.12 6.15 -1.12
N ARG A 80 -4.70 5.99 -2.36
CA ARG A 80 -5.50 6.34 -3.54
C ARG A 80 -5.59 5.15 -4.47
N TRP A 81 -6.77 4.87 -4.99
CA TRP A 81 -6.94 3.91 -6.08
C TRP A 81 -6.91 4.62 -7.42
N LEU A 82 -6.12 4.13 -8.34
CA LEU A 82 -6.04 4.60 -9.71
C LEU A 82 -6.56 3.49 -10.64
N ALA A 83 -7.43 3.86 -11.58
CA ALA A 83 -7.86 2.95 -12.63
C ALA A 83 -6.66 2.50 -13.50
N PRO A 84 -6.74 1.35 -14.20
CA PRO A 84 -5.68 0.86 -15.06
C PRO A 84 -5.17 1.93 -16.04
N GLY A 85 -3.85 1.98 -16.24
CA GLY A 85 -3.19 2.93 -17.14
C GLY A 85 -3.05 4.36 -16.61
N LYS A 86 -3.60 4.69 -15.43
CA LYS A 86 -3.40 6.02 -14.81
C LYS A 86 -2.06 6.08 -14.08
N LYS A 87 -1.30 7.16 -14.31
CA LYS A 87 0.01 7.36 -13.69
C LYS A 87 -0.12 7.85 -12.23
N PRO A 88 0.70 7.34 -11.30
CA PRO A 88 0.79 7.88 -9.94
C PRO A 88 1.20 9.37 -9.93
N PRO A 89 0.69 10.18 -8.99
CA PRO A 89 1.08 11.59 -8.88
C PRO A 89 2.54 11.72 -8.43
N ALA A 90 3.42 12.08 -9.37
CA ALA A 90 4.87 11.97 -9.23
C ALA A 90 5.46 12.62 -7.95
N ARG A 91 4.97 13.80 -7.57
CA ARG A 91 5.53 14.54 -6.41
C ARG A 91 5.09 14.00 -5.06
N LEU A 92 3.91 13.37 -4.98
CA LEU A 92 3.27 12.95 -3.72
C LEU A 92 3.35 11.45 -3.48
N ALA A 93 3.53 10.66 -4.52
CA ALA A 93 3.54 9.21 -4.44
C ALA A 93 4.82 8.69 -3.76
N LEU A 94 4.64 7.74 -2.84
CA LEU A 94 5.70 7.10 -2.08
C LEU A 94 5.89 5.65 -2.50
N ALA A 95 4.80 4.92 -2.68
CA ALA A 95 4.79 3.54 -3.16
C ALA A 95 3.56 3.29 -4.04
N ALA A 96 3.68 2.38 -4.98
CA ALA A 96 2.58 1.95 -5.85
C ALA A 96 2.54 0.41 -5.93
N PHE A 97 1.38 -0.15 -5.59
CA PHE A 97 1.05 -1.57 -5.73
C PHE A 97 0.16 -1.73 -6.95
N GLU A 98 0.69 -2.34 -8.00
CA GLU A 98 0.02 -2.47 -9.29
C GLU A 98 -0.65 -3.84 -9.40
N PHE A 99 -1.94 -3.83 -9.73
CA PHE A 99 -2.77 -4.99 -10.01
C PHE A 99 -3.38 -4.82 -11.40
N ASP A 100 -3.91 -5.89 -11.99
CA ASP A 100 -4.58 -5.80 -13.31
C ASP A 100 -5.76 -4.83 -13.29
N GLN A 101 -6.46 -4.74 -12.15
CA GLN A 101 -7.66 -3.93 -11.97
C GLN A 101 -7.36 -2.46 -11.64
N GLY A 102 -6.10 -2.12 -11.39
CA GLY A 102 -5.67 -0.77 -11.04
C GLY A 102 -4.51 -0.74 -10.05
N THR A 103 -4.19 0.46 -9.57
CA THR A 103 -3.02 0.70 -8.73
C THR A 103 -3.44 1.31 -7.40
N LEU A 104 -3.01 0.70 -6.29
CA LEU A 104 -3.06 1.32 -4.98
C LEU A 104 -1.79 2.17 -4.79
N VAL A 105 -1.96 3.47 -4.60
CA VAL A 105 -0.85 4.41 -4.40
C VAL A 105 -0.88 4.95 -2.98
N LEU A 106 0.25 4.78 -2.27
CA LEU A 106 0.52 5.49 -1.03
C LEU A 106 1.04 6.88 -1.37
N THR A 107 0.38 7.91 -0.86
CA THR A 107 0.74 9.31 -1.04
C THR A 107 0.94 9.99 0.30
N GLU A 108 1.75 11.04 0.35
CA GLU A 108 1.85 11.90 1.53
C GLU A 108 1.99 13.37 1.11
N ALA A 109 1.15 14.23 1.71
CA ALA A 109 1.23 15.67 1.54
C ALA A 109 2.13 16.29 2.63
N GLY A 110 3.29 16.82 2.25
CA GLY A 110 4.22 17.49 3.16
C GLY A 110 5.66 17.45 2.66
N SER A 111 6.48 18.41 3.11
CA SER A 111 7.92 18.43 2.79
C SER A 111 8.73 17.39 3.60
N LYS A 112 8.26 17.05 4.80
CA LYS A 112 8.81 15.98 5.64
C LYS A 112 7.95 14.72 5.46
N ARG A 113 8.42 13.76 4.64
CA ARG A 113 7.75 12.48 4.39
C ARG A 113 7.94 11.56 5.61
N ARG A 114 6.84 11.15 6.25
CA ARG A 114 6.81 10.33 7.47
C ARG A 114 6.06 9.02 7.30
N ALA A 115 5.19 8.90 6.29
CA ALA A 115 4.45 7.67 6.01
C ALA A 115 5.42 6.56 5.61
N THR A 116 5.14 5.34 6.07
CA THR A 116 6.07 4.22 6.00
C THR A 116 5.40 2.93 5.54
N LEU A 117 6.19 2.09 4.88
CA LEU A 117 5.89 0.77 4.35
C LEU A 117 6.92 -0.25 4.88
#